data_AF-A0A0Q4TJG6-F1
#
_entry.id   AF-A0A0Q4TJG6-F1
#
_cell.length_a   1.000
_cell.length_b   1.000
_cell.length_c   1.000
_cell.angle_alpha   90.00
_cell.angle_beta   90.00
_cell.angle_gamma   90.00
#
_symmetry.space_group_name_H-M   'P 1'
#
loop_
_entity.id
_entity.type
_entity.pdbx_description
1 polymer ?
#
loop_
_entity_poly.entity_id
_entity_poly.type
_entity_poly.pdbx_seq_one_letter_code
_entity_poly.pdbx_strand_id
1 'polypeptide(L)'
;MSEHDGGGVPTERDALRRVGLAVHRMMPRGSVRAEFDFSEVGGVRVASVGFFDEAGHESSTPDTDEAGAAASDLRRLMYRADVGSWFSARFRVTAAGKLGTSFDFDHRAPHTWIDDQAYLDDLESYPRPAEAIPGWLAAVIASRSTGGSP
;
A
#
# COMPACT_ATOMS: atom_id res chain seq x y z
N MET A 1 25.21 31.06 16.03
CA MET A 1 25.12 30.53 14.65
C MET A 1 24.47 29.17 14.79
N SER A 2 23.15 29.14 14.69
CA SER A 2 22.36 27.93 14.94
C SER A 2 21.79 27.48 13.60
N GLU A 3 22.38 26.45 13.04
CA GLU A 3 21.82 25.71 11.92
C GLU A 3 20.70 24.83 12.47
N HIS A 4 19.45 25.24 12.27
CA HIS A 4 18.32 24.33 12.34
C HIS A 4 18.31 23.55 11.03
N ASP A 5 18.76 22.30 11.10
CA ASP A 5 18.78 21.35 10.00
C ASP A 5 17.34 21.12 9.48
N GLY A 6 17.10 21.58 8.26
CA GLY A 6 15.83 21.48 7.56
C GLY A 6 15.60 20.06 7.05
N GLY A 7 15.38 19.11 7.95
CA GLY A 7 14.85 17.79 7.62
C GLY A 7 13.42 17.91 7.12
N GLY A 8 13.24 18.32 5.86
CA GLY A 8 11.93 18.49 5.24
C GLY A 8 11.13 17.19 5.28
N VAL A 9 9.87 17.28 5.70
CA VAL A 9 8.92 16.17 5.64
C VAL A 9 8.91 15.63 4.20
N PRO A 10 9.15 14.33 3.96
CA PRO A 10 9.16 13.77 2.62
C PRO A 10 7.85 14.05 1.89
N THR A 11 7.92 14.49 0.64
CA THR A 11 6.71 14.71 -0.16
C THR A 11 6.13 13.38 -0.66
N GLU A 12 4.84 13.35 -1.01
CA GLU A 12 4.22 12.19 -1.68
C GLU A 12 5.01 11.78 -2.94
N ARG A 13 5.51 12.77 -3.70
CA ARG A 13 6.35 12.53 -4.89
C ARG A 13 7.66 11.82 -4.54
N ASP A 14 8.30 12.19 -3.43
CA ASP A 14 9.54 11.54 -2.98
C ASP A 14 9.25 10.10 -2.53
N ALA A 15 8.14 9.87 -1.83
CA ALA A 15 7.72 8.54 -1.41
C ALA A 15 7.40 7.64 -2.61
N LEU A 16 6.64 8.14 -3.60
CA LEU A 16 6.39 7.44 -4.87
C LEU A 16 7.70 7.05 -5.56
N ARG A 17 8.66 7.98 -5.62
CA ARG A 17 9.97 7.70 -6.21
C ARG A 17 10.72 6.62 -5.45
N ARG A 18 10.65 6.60 -4.11
CA ARG A 18 11.29 5.55 -3.28
C ARG A 18 10.70 4.17 -3.57
N VAL A 19 9.38 4.04 -3.68
CA VAL A 19 8.75 2.77 -4.07
C VAL A 19 9.25 2.33 -5.45
N GLY A 20 9.21 3.22 -6.44
CA GLY A 20 9.68 2.90 -7.79
C GLY A 20 11.15 2.47 -7.84
N LEU A 21 12.03 3.14 -7.09
CA LEU A 21 13.46 2.80 -7.01
C LEU A 21 13.71 1.48 -6.26
N ALA A 22 12.96 1.19 -5.21
CA ALA A 22 13.06 -0.08 -4.49
C ALA A 22 12.62 -1.25 -5.39
N VAL A 23 11.48 -1.10 -6.08
CA VAL A 23 11.00 -2.11 -7.04
C VAL A 23 11.97 -2.30 -8.20
N HIS A 24 12.50 -1.21 -8.78
CA HIS A 24 13.46 -1.29 -9.89
C HIS A 24 14.74 -2.03 -9.49
N ARG A 25 15.25 -1.82 -8.26
CA ARG A 25 16.47 -2.47 -7.78
C ARG A 25 16.35 -3.98 -7.62
N MET A 26 15.14 -4.50 -7.39
CA MET A 26 14.90 -5.94 -7.33
C MET A 26 14.87 -6.61 -8.71
N MET A 27 14.72 -5.85 -9.79
CA MET A 27 14.53 -6.41 -11.13
C MET A 27 15.75 -7.21 -11.60
N PRO A 28 15.60 -8.51 -11.90
CA PRO A 28 16.65 -9.30 -12.53
C PRO A 28 17.02 -8.73 -13.91
N ARG A 29 18.27 -8.95 -14.34
CA ARG A 29 18.71 -8.60 -15.70
C ARG A 29 17.81 -9.30 -16.73
N GLY A 30 17.42 -8.57 -17.77
CA GLY A 30 16.52 -9.05 -18.82
C GLY A 30 15.04 -8.82 -18.55
N SER A 31 14.65 -8.44 -17.33
CA SER A 31 13.28 -8.05 -17.02
C SER A 31 12.93 -6.73 -17.71
N VAL A 32 11.78 -6.67 -18.38
CA VAL A 32 11.25 -5.44 -19.00
C VAL A 32 10.26 -4.71 -18.10
N ARG A 33 9.66 -5.43 -17.14
CA ARG A 33 8.67 -4.89 -16.21
C ARG A 33 8.65 -5.66 -14.89
N ALA A 34 8.41 -4.95 -13.80
CA ALA A 34 7.99 -5.50 -12.52
C ALA A 34 6.55 -5.07 -12.22
N GLU A 35 5.80 -5.96 -11.57
CA GLU A 35 4.54 -5.64 -10.92
C GLU A 35 4.64 -5.97 -9.44
N PHE A 36 4.45 -4.96 -8.62
CA PHE A 36 4.51 -5.05 -7.17
C PHE A 36 3.10 -4.80 -6.62
N ASP A 37 2.50 -5.83 -6.06
CA ASP A 37 1.21 -5.75 -5.36
C ASP A 37 1.48 -5.63 -3.86
N PHE A 38 0.78 -4.71 -3.22
CA PHE A 38 0.95 -4.39 -1.82
C PHE A 38 -0.41 -4.18 -1.16
N SER A 39 -0.60 -4.74 0.03
CA SER A 39 -1.74 -4.49 0.89
C SER A 39 -1.24 -4.22 2.31
N GLU A 40 -1.80 -3.20 2.97
CA GLU A 40 -1.56 -2.97 4.39
C GLU A 40 -2.84 -2.48 5.06
N VAL A 41 -3.28 -3.24 6.06
CA VAL A 41 -4.54 -2.99 6.78
C VAL A 41 -4.32 -3.36 8.25
N GLY A 42 -4.54 -2.44 9.18
CA GLY A 42 -4.52 -2.74 10.63
C GLY A 42 -3.19 -3.33 11.12
N GLY A 43 -2.07 -2.92 10.50
CA GLY A 43 -0.74 -3.45 10.81
C GLY A 43 -0.40 -4.79 10.12
N VAL A 44 -1.35 -5.43 9.44
CA VAL A 44 -1.09 -6.61 8.60
C VAL A 44 -0.62 -6.14 7.23
N ARG A 45 0.63 -6.45 6.88
CA ARG A 45 1.24 -6.14 5.59
C ARG A 45 1.40 -7.40 4.74
N VAL A 46 1.04 -7.30 3.47
CA VAL A 46 1.28 -8.33 2.45
C VAL A 46 1.87 -7.67 1.22
N ALA A 47 2.92 -8.26 0.67
CA ALA A 47 3.57 -7.75 -0.53
C ALA A 47 4.03 -8.92 -1.41
N SER A 48 3.93 -8.74 -2.73
CA SER A 48 4.45 -9.68 -3.71
C SER A 48 4.95 -8.95 -4.94
N VAL A 49 5.95 -9.50 -5.61
CA VAL A 49 6.50 -8.93 -6.85
C VAL A 49 6.66 -10.00 -7.93
N GLY A 50 6.19 -9.69 -9.14
CA GLY A 50 6.44 -10.45 -10.36
C GLY A 50 7.33 -9.65 -11.31
N PHE A 51 8.35 -10.28 -11.88
CA PHE A 51 9.23 -9.73 -12.90
C PHE A 51 8.98 -10.44 -14.23
N PHE A 52 8.80 -9.67 -15.29
CA PHE A 52 8.45 -10.16 -16.62
C PHE A 52 9.54 -9.79 -17.62
N ASP A 53 9.98 -10.76 -18.42
CA ASP A 53 10.88 -10.53 -19.57
C ASP A 53 10.10 -10.22 -20.86
N GLU A 54 10.82 -10.07 -21.99
CA GLU A 54 10.21 -9.80 -23.30
C GLU A 54 9.32 -10.94 -23.81
N ALA A 55 9.61 -12.19 -23.41
CA ALA A 55 8.81 -13.36 -23.77
C ALA A 55 7.56 -13.51 -22.87
N GLY A 56 7.44 -12.70 -21.82
CA GLY A 56 6.37 -12.76 -20.84
C GLY A 56 6.61 -13.82 -19.76
N HIS A 57 7.81 -14.40 -19.67
CA HIS A 57 8.16 -15.30 -18.59
C HIS A 57 8.22 -14.53 -17.26
N GLU A 58 7.55 -15.08 -16.25
CA GLU A 58 7.49 -14.50 -14.92
C GLU A 58 8.46 -15.18 -13.97
N SER A 59 9.19 -14.36 -13.22
CA SER A 59 9.95 -14.77 -12.03
C SER A 59 9.58 -13.89 -10.84
N SER A 60 9.89 -14.31 -9.63
CA SER A 60 9.56 -13.57 -8.40
C SER A 60 10.63 -13.75 -7.33
N THR A 61 10.56 -12.92 -6.29
CA THR A 61 11.39 -13.02 -5.08
C THR A 61 10.52 -12.85 -3.84
N PRO A 62 10.81 -13.56 -2.73
CA PRO A 62 10.15 -13.30 -1.45
C PRO A 62 10.67 -12.02 -0.77
N ASP A 63 11.88 -11.55 -1.12
CA ASP A 63 12.47 -10.35 -0.53
C ASP A 63 11.81 -9.09 -1.10
N THR A 64 10.89 -8.51 -0.33
CA THR A 64 10.11 -7.32 -0.70
C THR A 64 10.18 -6.23 0.37
N ASP A 65 11.07 -6.37 1.35
CA ASP A 65 11.04 -5.58 2.58
C ASP A 65 11.24 -4.08 2.31
N GLU A 66 12.21 -3.71 1.46
CA GLU A 66 12.47 -2.30 1.12
C GLU A 66 11.28 -1.67 0.37
N ALA A 67 10.74 -2.37 -0.61
CA ALA A 67 9.61 -1.89 -1.40
C ALA A 67 8.33 -1.81 -0.57
N GLY A 68 8.10 -2.78 0.32
CA GLY A 68 7.00 -2.79 1.28
C GLY A 68 7.09 -1.63 2.26
N ALA A 69 8.26 -1.40 2.86
CA ALA A 69 8.46 -0.26 3.76
C ALA A 69 8.24 1.09 3.06
N ALA A 70 8.75 1.23 1.83
CA ALA A 70 8.52 2.44 1.04
C ALA A 70 7.02 2.63 0.70
N ALA A 71 6.28 1.55 0.44
CA ALA A 71 4.85 1.61 0.18
C ALA A 71 4.05 1.98 1.44
N SER A 72 4.42 1.48 2.61
CA SER A 72 3.83 1.90 3.90
C SER A 72 4.04 3.38 4.18
N ASP A 73 5.23 3.91 3.88
CA ASP A 73 5.51 5.34 4.00
C ASP A 73 4.64 6.18 3.07
N LEU A 74 4.50 5.73 1.82
CA LEU A 74 3.60 6.35 0.86
C LEU A 74 2.15 6.31 1.33
N ARG A 75 1.69 5.17 1.86
CA ARG A 75 0.34 4.98 2.43
C ARG A 75 0.04 6.01 3.50
N ARG A 76 0.97 6.21 4.42
CA ARG A 76 0.86 7.18 5.50
C ARG A 76 0.80 8.60 4.98
N LEU A 77 1.63 8.95 4.00
CA LEU A 77 1.67 10.29 3.41
C LEU A 77 0.45 10.62 2.53
N MET A 78 -0.17 9.60 1.93
CA MET A 78 -1.37 9.73 1.09
C MET A 78 -2.68 9.74 1.88
N TYR A 79 -2.62 9.56 3.21
CA TYR A 79 -3.80 9.71 4.06
C TYR A 79 -4.38 11.11 3.93
N ARG A 80 -5.69 11.18 3.72
CA ARG A 80 -6.45 12.43 3.79
C ARG A 80 -7.70 12.20 4.63
N ALA A 81 -7.99 13.13 5.53
CA ALA A 81 -9.10 12.99 6.48
C ALA A 81 -10.49 12.93 5.83
N ASP A 82 -10.61 13.28 4.55
CA ASP A 82 -11.86 13.24 3.78
C ASP A 82 -12.13 11.88 3.11
N VAL A 83 -11.12 11.01 2.97
CA VAL A 83 -11.27 9.70 2.31
C VAL A 83 -10.61 8.53 3.05
N GLY A 84 -9.67 8.81 3.96
CA GLY A 84 -8.78 7.83 4.58
C GLY A 84 -7.49 7.60 3.80
N SER A 85 -6.90 6.43 3.99
CA SER A 85 -5.80 5.93 3.17
C SER A 85 -6.22 4.69 2.39
N TRP A 86 -5.50 4.32 1.35
CA TRP A 86 -5.80 3.15 0.54
C TRP A 86 -5.51 1.84 1.32
N PHE A 87 -6.18 0.74 0.98
CA PHE A 87 -5.96 -0.59 1.57
C PHE A 87 -4.94 -1.41 0.79
N SER A 88 -4.96 -1.27 -0.54
CA SER A 88 -4.02 -1.95 -1.43
C SER A 88 -3.56 -1.05 -2.57
N ALA A 89 -2.44 -1.41 -3.16
CA ALA A 89 -1.85 -0.69 -4.27
C ALA A 89 -1.12 -1.65 -5.22
N ARG A 90 -1.11 -1.30 -6.50
CA ARG A 90 -0.28 -1.95 -7.52
C ARG A 90 0.68 -0.94 -8.11
N PHE A 91 1.96 -1.29 -8.12
CA PHE A 91 3.02 -0.51 -8.74
C PHE A 91 3.57 -1.28 -9.93
N ARG A 92 3.62 -0.63 -11.09
CA ARG A 92 4.22 -1.18 -12.30
C ARG A 92 5.47 -0.39 -12.64
N VAL A 93 6.62 -1.04 -12.62
CA VAL A 93 7.91 -0.41 -12.94
C VAL A 93 8.47 -1.03 -14.21
N THR A 94 8.81 -0.20 -15.19
CA THR A 94 9.46 -0.66 -16.43
C THR A 94 10.98 -0.66 -16.28
N ALA A 95 11.69 -1.41 -17.11
CA ALA A 95 13.16 -1.39 -17.14
C ALA A 95 13.74 0.02 -17.37
N ALA A 96 13.02 0.87 -18.12
CA ALA A 96 13.35 2.27 -18.35
C ALA A 96 13.07 3.19 -17.13
N GLY A 97 12.63 2.63 -15.99
CA GLY A 97 12.37 3.38 -14.76
C GLY A 97 11.01 4.10 -14.73
N LYS A 98 10.13 3.87 -15.70
CA LYS A 98 8.78 4.44 -15.71
C LYS A 98 7.91 3.73 -14.68
N LEU A 99 7.31 4.51 -13.76
CA LEU A 99 6.41 4.03 -12.71
C LEU A 99 4.95 4.33 -13.08
N GLY A 100 4.10 3.33 -12.99
CA GLY A 100 2.64 3.46 -12.95
C GLY A 100 2.09 2.95 -11.62
N THR A 101 1.02 3.56 -11.12
CA THR A 101 0.41 3.22 -9.83
C THR A 101 -1.10 3.08 -9.95
N SER A 102 -1.66 2.23 -9.11
CA SER A 102 -3.10 2.10 -8.88
C SER A 102 -3.30 1.91 -7.38
N PHE A 103 -4.25 2.62 -6.79
CA PHE A 103 -4.56 2.56 -5.36
C PHE A 103 -6.02 2.17 -5.18
N ASP A 104 -6.28 1.24 -4.28
CA ASP A 104 -7.63 0.81 -3.95
C ASP A 104 -7.99 1.24 -2.53
N PHE A 105 -8.98 2.11 -2.43
CA PHE A 105 -9.50 2.63 -1.16
C PHE A 105 -10.73 1.86 -0.69
N ASP A 106 -11.35 1.07 -1.56
CA ASP A 106 -12.76 0.72 -1.44
C ASP A 106 -13.01 -0.79 -1.40
N HIS A 107 -12.14 -1.60 -1.99
CA HIS A 107 -12.27 -3.05 -1.96
C HIS A 107 -11.46 -3.66 -0.83
N ARG A 108 -11.94 -4.81 -0.33
CA ARG A 108 -11.14 -5.65 0.56
C ARG A 108 -9.85 -6.06 -0.15
N ALA A 109 -8.74 -6.02 0.58
CA ALA A 109 -7.52 -6.65 0.14
C ALA A 109 -7.79 -8.13 -0.18
N PRO A 110 -7.21 -8.69 -1.26
CA PRO A 110 -7.52 -10.03 -1.76
C PRO A 110 -6.92 -11.15 -0.90
N HIS A 111 -6.65 -10.89 0.38
CA HIS A 111 -5.96 -11.78 1.30
C HIS A 111 -6.88 -12.18 2.44
N THR A 112 -7.25 -13.46 2.48
CA THR A 112 -8.25 -14.00 3.42
C THR A 112 -7.83 -13.96 4.89
N TRP A 113 -6.53 -13.75 5.16
CA TRP A 113 -6.00 -13.62 6.53
C TRP A 113 -6.02 -12.18 7.06
N ILE A 114 -6.41 -11.19 6.23
CA ILE A 114 -6.74 -9.84 6.72
C ILE A 114 -8.20 -9.88 7.15
N ASP A 115 -8.42 -10.04 8.45
CA ASP A 115 -9.75 -10.18 9.03
C ASP A 115 -10.44 -8.82 9.26
N ASP A 116 -11.71 -8.89 9.69
CA ASP A 116 -12.52 -7.71 9.97
C ASP A 116 -11.94 -6.83 11.09
N GLN A 117 -11.23 -7.42 12.06
CA GLN A 117 -10.60 -6.67 13.13
C GLN A 117 -9.48 -5.79 12.59
N ALA A 118 -8.66 -6.29 11.65
CA ALA A 118 -7.63 -5.50 11.00
C ALA A 118 -8.21 -4.26 10.30
N TYR A 119 -9.37 -4.36 9.64
CA TYR A 119 -10.00 -3.19 9.02
C TYR A 119 -10.53 -2.18 10.04
N LEU A 120 -11.00 -2.64 11.19
CA LEU A 120 -11.43 -1.78 12.28
C LEU A 120 -10.23 -1.04 12.90
N ASP A 121 -9.13 -1.75 13.13
CA ASP A 121 -7.87 -1.17 13.63
C ASP A 121 -7.28 -0.18 12.61
N ASP A 122 -7.45 -0.46 11.31
CA ASP A 122 -7.06 0.46 10.24
C ASP A 122 -7.86 1.76 10.27
N LEU A 123 -9.17 1.71 10.54
CA LEU A 123 -10.00 2.90 10.70
C LEU A 123 -9.63 3.74 11.92
N GLU A 124 -9.11 3.12 12.99
CA GLU A 124 -8.58 3.86 14.13
C GLU A 124 -7.32 4.65 13.76
N SER A 125 -6.46 4.08 12.90
CA SER A 125 -5.23 4.71 12.42
C SER A 125 -5.44 5.71 11.27
N TYR A 126 -6.41 5.42 10.39
CA TYR A 126 -6.76 6.19 9.20
C TYR A 126 -8.27 6.44 9.16
N PRO A 127 -8.79 7.33 10.04
CA PRO A 127 -10.21 7.63 10.11
C PRO A 127 -10.81 8.05 8.77
N ARG A 128 -12.05 7.64 8.54
CA ARG A 128 -12.82 7.96 7.33
C ARG A 128 -14.17 8.58 7.72
N PRO A 129 -14.64 9.61 7.00
CA PRO A 129 -16.01 10.06 7.14
C PRO A 129 -16.97 8.99 6.63
N ALA A 130 -18.22 9.01 7.10
CA ALA A 130 -19.21 7.97 6.80
C ALA A 130 -19.43 7.79 5.28
N GLU A 131 -19.32 8.87 4.51
CA GLU A 131 -19.50 8.89 3.06
C GLU A 131 -18.33 8.21 2.30
N ALA A 132 -17.16 8.09 2.93
CA ALA A 132 -15.98 7.43 2.38
C ALA A 132 -15.76 6.01 2.92
N ILE A 133 -16.68 5.49 3.73
CA ILE A 133 -16.67 4.12 4.22
C ILE A 133 -17.39 3.23 3.19
N PRO A 134 -16.72 2.23 2.58
CA PRO A 134 -17.37 1.30 1.68
C PRO A 134 -18.47 0.49 2.37
N GLY A 135 -19.51 0.11 1.64
CA GLY A 135 -20.69 -0.56 2.21
C GLY A 135 -20.38 -1.85 2.98
N TRP A 136 -19.39 -2.63 2.54
CA TRP A 136 -18.96 -3.84 3.26
C TRP A 136 -18.29 -3.51 4.60
N LEU A 137 -17.56 -2.39 4.69
CA LEU A 137 -16.89 -1.97 5.92
C LEU A 137 -17.89 -1.36 6.89
N ALA A 138 -18.88 -0.61 6.39
CA ALA A 138 -20.02 -0.17 7.19
C ALA A 138 -20.77 -1.36 7.84
N ALA A 139 -20.93 -2.47 7.11
CA ALA A 139 -21.52 -3.69 7.66
C ALA A 139 -20.68 -4.32 8.78
N VAL A 140 -19.34 -4.29 8.66
CA VAL A 140 -18.42 -4.74 9.73
C VAL A 140 -18.51 -3.84 10.97
N ILE A 141 -18.57 -2.52 10.79
CA ILE A 141 -18.71 -1.58 11.91
C ILE A 141 -20.04 -1.81 12.66
N ALA A 142 -21.12 -2.00 11.90
CA ALA A 142 -22.44 -2.27 12.45
C ALA A 142 -22.47 -3.60 13.22
N SER A 143 -21.85 -4.66 12.69
CA SER A 143 -21.82 -5.98 13.36
C SER A 143 -21.07 -5.93 14.69
N ARG A 144 -19.95 -5.20 14.78
CA ARG A 144 -19.21 -4.97 16.04
C ARG A 144 -20.08 -4.25 17.08
N SER A 145 -20.88 -3.28 16.64
CA SER A 145 -21.77 -2.51 17.52
C SER A 145 -22.93 -3.35 18.06
N THR A 146 -23.36 -4.39 17.33
CA THR A 146 -24.40 -5.33 17.77
C THR A 146 -23.90 -6.49 18.63
N GLY A 147 -22.58 -6.77 18.63
CA GLY A 147 -21.96 -7.87 19.39
C GLY A 147 -21.54 -7.54 20.81
N GLY A 148 -21.72 -6.29 21.27
CA GLY A 148 -21.40 -5.85 22.62
C GLY A 148 -22.59 -5.93 23.59
N SER A 149 -22.97 -7.14 24.02
CA SER A 149 -23.61 -7.54 25.30
C SER A 149 -24.36 -8.88 25.14
N PRO A 150 -24.56 -9.69 26.21
CA PRO A 150 -24.60 -9.35 27.64
C PRO A 150 -23.25 -9.38 28.38
#